data_AF-A0A9E3MFD2-F1
#
_entry.id   AF-A0A9E3MFD2-F1
#
_cell.length_a   1.000
_cell.length_b   1.000
_cell.length_c   1.000
_cell.angle_alpha   90.00
_cell.angle_beta   90.00
_cell.angle_gamma   90.00
#
_symmetry.space_group_name_H-M   'P 1'
#
loop_
_entity.id
_entity.type
_entity.pdbx_description
1 polymer ?
#
loop_
_entity_poly.entity_id
_entity_poly.type
_entity_poly.pdbx_seq_one_letter_code
_entity_poly.pdbx_strand_id
1 'polypeptide(L)'
;MTTMPKFVLLWTDTTVWALVAFTLAYAAMVMRSPNLRASWRKVFRDAPALCSSLILALCLVITMADSVHYRSALKPAAGAAEGSVIYDSVTRSGLDFVLSDLVASREVTYSRPLDYLSYRRDTVTINGQPQRVSPRLLHGGAHLSDPEHQWSSDLLSRGGTGLVLGLVLAAAAALALFGLLARARHAGFVDTAASVWRNEGEIPWRAALWTLVVIATLAGITISLMGAYHVFGTDTTGNDVLYQALKSIR
;
A
#
# COMPACT_ATOMS: atom_id res chain seq x y z
N MET A 1 -2.02 -5.16 -30.31
CA MET A 1 -3.31 -4.96 -29.63
C MET A 1 -3.21 -5.58 -28.24
N THR A 2 -3.31 -4.78 -27.18
CA THR A 2 -3.43 -5.31 -25.81
C THR A 2 -4.83 -5.91 -25.65
N THR A 3 -4.90 -7.23 -25.65
CA THR A 3 -6.13 -7.99 -25.40
C THR A 3 -6.61 -7.71 -23.97
N MET A 4 -7.90 -7.38 -23.80
CA MET A 4 -8.47 -7.09 -22.49
C MET A 4 -8.39 -8.30 -21.55
N PRO A 5 -8.09 -8.09 -20.25
CA PRO A 5 -8.06 -9.16 -19.27
C PRO A 5 -9.46 -9.73 -19.04
N LYS A 6 -9.54 -11.02 -18.65
CA LYS A 6 -10.80 -11.66 -18.25
C LYS A 6 -11.02 -11.44 -16.76
N PHE A 7 -12.01 -10.63 -16.41
CA PHE A 7 -12.42 -10.48 -15.02
C PHE A 7 -13.02 -11.78 -14.48
N VAL A 8 -12.66 -12.13 -13.25
CA VAL A 8 -13.13 -13.31 -12.55
C VAL A 8 -13.78 -12.81 -11.26
N LEU A 9 -15.08 -13.04 -11.10
CA LEU A 9 -15.77 -12.68 -9.86
C LEU A 9 -15.69 -13.86 -8.89
N LEU A 10 -14.88 -13.72 -7.83
CA LEU A 10 -14.86 -14.70 -6.75
C LEU A 10 -16.03 -14.45 -5.78
N TRP A 11 -16.47 -15.49 -5.06
CA TRP A 11 -17.48 -15.33 -4.01
C TRP A 11 -17.02 -14.38 -2.90
N THR A 12 -15.74 -14.44 -2.54
CA THR A 12 -15.13 -13.52 -1.58
C THR A 12 -15.15 -12.08 -2.07
N ASP A 13 -14.99 -11.83 -3.38
CA ASP A 13 -15.13 -10.49 -3.97
C ASP A 13 -16.55 -9.97 -3.79
N THR A 14 -17.53 -10.83 -4.09
CA THR A 14 -18.96 -10.49 -3.95
C THR A 14 -19.29 -10.08 -2.52
N THR A 15 -18.80 -10.82 -1.52
CA THR A 15 -18.99 -10.50 -0.10
C THR A 15 -18.39 -9.14 0.27
N VAL A 16 -17.16 -8.85 -0.17
CA VAL A 16 -16.50 -7.55 0.10
C VAL A 16 -17.27 -6.40 -0.55
N TRP A 17 -17.64 -6.53 -1.83
CA TRP A 17 -18.38 -5.50 -2.53
C TRP A 17 -19.78 -5.29 -1.96
N ALA A 18 -20.44 -6.36 -1.50
CA ALA A 18 -21.70 -6.25 -0.77
C ALA A 18 -21.52 -5.50 0.55
N LEU A 19 -20.49 -5.82 1.35
CA LEU A 19 -20.15 -5.09 2.58
C LEU A 19 -19.93 -3.60 2.32
N VAL A 20 -19.19 -3.25 1.27
CA VAL A 20 -18.98 -1.86 0.85
C VAL A 20 -20.32 -1.20 0.49
N ALA A 21 -21.15 -1.85 -0.32
CA ALA A 21 -22.46 -1.34 -0.71
C ALA A 21 -23.37 -1.11 0.51
N PHE A 22 -23.43 -2.05 1.46
CA PHE A 22 -24.19 -1.91 2.70
C PHE A 22 -23.67 -0.76 3.57
N THR A 23 -22.34 -0.64 3.69
CA THR A 23 -21.71 0.45 4.46
C THR A 23 -22.04 1.81 3.87
N LEU A 24 -21.97 1.95 2.54
CA LEU A 24 -22.32 3.19 1.83
C LEU A 24 -23.81 3.50 1.94
N ALA A 25 -24.69 2.50 1.81
CA ALA A 25 -26.12 2.68 1.99
C ALA A 25 -26.46 3.13 3.41
N TYR A 26 -25.82 2.51 4.42
CA TYR A 26 -25.98 2.90 5.82
C TYR A 26 -25.44 4.30 6.09
N ALA A 27 -24.26 4.66 5.57
CA ALA A 27 -23.72 6.01 5.67
C ALA A 27 -24.66 7.05 5.03
N ALA A 28 -25.26 6.74 3.87
CA ALA A 28 -26.25 7.60 3.24
C ALA A 28 -27.53 7.75 4.08
N MET A 29 -27.98 6.67 4.74
CA MET A 29 -29.09 6.72 5.70
C MET A 29 -28.77 7.60 6.90
N VAL A 30 -27.58 7.45 7.49
CA VAL A 30 -27.08 8.29 8.60
C VAL A 30 -27.00 9.75 8.18
N MET A 31 -26.50 10.04 6.98
CA MET A 31 -26.42 11.39 6.45
C MET A 31 -27.80 11.99 6.21
N ARG A 32 -28.84 11.21 5.88
CA ARG A 32 -30.21 11.73 5.67
C ARG A 32 -31.00 11.92 6.97
N SER A 33 -30.69 11.17 8.02
CA SER A 33 -31.41 11.24 9.31
C SER A 33 -30.73 12.18 10.31
N PRO A 34 -31.41 13.26 10.77
CA PRO A 34 -30.84 14.19 11.77
C PRO A 34 -30.44 13.49 13.08
N ASN A 35 -31.26 12.55 13.54
CA ASN A 35 -31.03 11.82 14.80
C ASN A 35 -29.80 10.91 14.70
N LEU A 36 -29.68 10.13 13.61
CA LEU A 36 -28.53 9.25 13.41
C LEU A 36 -27.25 10.07 13.24
N ARG A 37 -27.31 11.17 12.48
CA ARG A 37 -26.15 12.06 12.29
C ARG A 37 -25.67 12.64 13.62
N ALA A 38 -26.57 13.03 14.52
CA ALA A 38 -26.22 13.54 15.84
C ALA A 38 -25.53 12.47 16.70
N SER A 39 -26.01 11.22 16.67
CA SER A 39 -25.37 10.10 17.36
C SER A 39 -23.98 9.78 16.81
N TRP A 40 -23.85 9.67 15.49
CA TRP A 40 -22.55 9.42 14.83
C TRP A 40 -21.55 10.54 15.03
N ARG A 41 -22.01 11.80 15.11
CA ARG A 41 -21.13 12.93 15.44
C ARG A 41 -20.43 12.72 16.78
N LYS A 42 -21.09 12.13 17.79
CA LYS A 42 -20.45 11.83 19.08
C LYS A 42 -19.26 10.89 18.93
N VAL A 43 -19.35 9.88 18.05
CA VAL A 43 -18.25 8.96 17.76
C VAL A 43 -17.08 9.71 17.15
N PHE A 44 -17.32 10.55 16.14
CA PHE A 44 -16.24 11.31 15.48
C PHE A 44 -15.70 12.50 16.28
N ARG A 45 -16.31 12.84 17.42
CA ARG A 45 -15.72 13.77 18.41
C ARG A 45 -14.65 13.09 19.26
N ASP A 46 -14.67 11.76 19.36
CA ASP A 46 -13.64 10.99 20.04
C ASP A 46 -12.40 10.83 19.12
N ALA A 47 -11.24 11.27 19.60
CA ALA A 47 -10.02 11.28 18.80
C ALA A 47 -9.55 9.86 18.43
N PRO A 48 -9.47 8.89 19.36
CA PRO A 48 -9.18 7.50 19.02
C PRO A 48 -10.13 6.91 17.96
N ALA A 49 -11.44 7.13 18.09
CA ALA A 49 -12.40 6.65 17.10
C ALA A 49 -12.18 7.28 15.72
N LEU A 50 -11.92 8.59 15.65
CA LEU A 50 -11.62 9.29 14.41
C LEU A 50 -10.33 8.75 13.76
N CYS A 51 -9.25 8.60 14.52
CA CYS A 51 -7.98 8.06 14.01
C CYS A 51 -8.13 6.61 13.53
N SER A 52 -8.87 5.78 14.28
CA SER A 52 -9.17 4.39 13.89
C SER A 52 -9.96 4.33 12.59
N SER A 53 -10.91 5.24 12.38
CA SER A 53 -11.69 5.30 11.14
C SER A 53 -10.83 5.58 9.90
N LEU A 54 -9.76 6.38 10.03
CA LEU A 54 -8.83 6.66 8.93
C LEU A 54 -8.02 5.40 8.57
N ILE A 55 -7.55 4.66 9.58
CA ILE A 55 -6.82 3.41 9.38
C ILE A 55 -7.73 2.36 8.75
N LEU A 56 -8.95 2.20 9.25
CA LEU A 56 -9.94 1.27 8.69
C LEU A 56 -10.33 1.65 7.26
N ALA A 57 -10.44 2.94 6.94
CA ALA A 57 -10.69 3.41 5.57
C ALA A 57 -9.52 3.04 4.63
N LEU A 58 -8.27 3.19 5.09
CA LEU A 58 -7.10 2.74 4.32
C LEU A 58 -7.12 1.22 4.09
N CYS A 59 -7.37 0.43 5.14
CA CYS A 59 -7.51 -1.02 5.01
C CYS A 59 -8.62 -1.38 4.03
N LEU A 60 -9.77 -0.72 4.10
CA LEU A 60 -10.89 -0.95 3.18
C LEU A 60 -10.50 -0.69 1.72
N VAL A 61 -9.74 0.38 1.44
CA VAL A 61 -9.24 0.67 0.09
C VAL A 61 -8.32 -0.46 -0.41
N ILE A 62 -7.43 -0.98 0.44
CA ILE A 62 -6.56 -2.11 0.10
C ILE A 62 -7.39 -3.37 -0.16
N THR A 63 -8.34 -3.69 0.73
CA THR A 63 -9.27 -4.82 0.59
C THR A 63 -10.08 -4.72 -0.71
N MET A 64 -10.54 -3.52 -1.08
CA MET A 64 -11.26 -3.29 -2.34
C MET A 64 -10.37 -3.50 -3.56
N ALA A 65 -9.14 -3.00 -3.54
CA ALA A 65 -8.16 -3.25 -4.61
C ALA A 65 -7.84 -4.74 -4.77
N ASP A 66 -7.75 -5.46 -3.64
CA ASP A 66 -7.53 -6.91 -3.63
C ASP A 66 -8.78 -7.73 -4.01
N SER A 67 -9.96 -7.11 -4.04
CA SER A 67 -11.24 -7.77 -4.38
C SER A 67 -11.67 -7.55 -5.83
N VAL A 68 -10.74 -7.20 -6.71
CA VAL A 68 -10.96 -7.12 -8.17
C VAL A 68 -10.05 -8.13 -8.85
N HIS A 69 -10.58 -9.32 -9.17
CA HIS A 69 -9.78 -10.39 -9.77
C HIS A 69 -9.88 -10.45 -11.29
N TYR A 70 -8.76 -10.79 -11.91
CA TYR A 70 -8.66 -10.94 -13.35
C TYR A 70 -7.63 -12.02 -13.74
N ARG A 71 -7.74 -12.48 -14.98
CA ARG A 71 -6.74 -13.33 -15.66
C ARG A 71 -6.22 -12.60 -16.88
N SER A 72 -4.89 -12.51 -16.98
CA SER A 72 -4.23 -11.87 -18.12
C SER A 72 -4.39 -12.72 -19.37
N ALA A 73 -4.52 -12.08 -20.53
CA ALA A 73 -4.47 -12.78 -21.81
C ALA A 73 -3.01 -13.16 -22.13
N LEU A 74 -2.81 -14.39 -22.58
CA LEU A 74 -1.50 -14.88 -23.02
C LEU A 74 -1.19 -14.36 -24.43
N LYS A 75 0.10 -14.16 -24.71
CA LYS A 75 0.54 -13.87 -26.07
C LYS A 75 0.16 -15.06 -26.97
N PRO A 76 -0.47 -14.83 -28.14
CA PRO A 76 -0.80 -15.90 -29.07
C PRO A 76 0.45 -16.69 -29.45
N ALA A 77 0.35 -18.02 -29.45
CA ALA A 77 1.42 -18.88 -29.94
C ALA A 77 1.61 -18.69 -31.45
N ALA A 78 2.84 -18.90 -31.95
CA ALA A 78 3.10 -18.86 -33.38
C ALA A 78 2.25 -19.94 -34.09
N GLY A 79 1.40 -19.53 -35.04
CA GLY A 79 0.44 -20.41 -35.71
C GLY A 79 -0.92 -20.57 -35.03
N ALA A 80 -1.20 -19.83 -33.96
CA ALA A 80 -2.53 -19.79 -33.37
C ALA A 80 -3.56 -19.21 -34.36
N ALA A 81 -4.77 -19.79 -34.38
CA ALA A 81 -5.87 -19.32 -35.19
C ALA A 81 -6.18 -17.85 -34.86
N GLU A 82 -6.40 -17.03 -35.89
CA GLU A 82 -6.81 -15.63 -35.70
C GLU A 82 -8.09 -15.57 -34.87
N GLY A 83 -8.01 -14.90 -33.71
CA GLY A 83 -9.15 -14.69 -32.81
C GLY A 83 -9.22 -15.57 -31.55
N SER A 84 -8.39 -16.60 -31.39
CA SER A 84 -8.39 -17.40 -30.15
C SER A 84 -7.58 -16.72 -29.03
N VAL A 85 -8.25 -16.01 -28.12
CA VAL A 85 -7.62 -15.44 -26.91
C VAL A 85 -7.61 -16.49 -25.80
N ILE A 86 -6.41 -16.92 -25.41
CA ILE A 86 -6.21 -17.83 -24.27
C ILE A 86 -5.81 -16.99 -23.05
N TYR A 87 -6.43 -17.26 -21.91
CA TYR A 87 -6.15 -16.58 -20.65
C TYR A 87 -5.24 -17.42 -19.75
N ASP A 88 -4.44 -16.74 -18.94
CA ASP A 88 -3.62 -17.36 -17.90
C ASP A 88 -4.50 -18.15 -16.91
N SER A 89 -3.95 -19.23 -16.38
CA SER A 89 -4.57 -20.04 -15.33
C SER A 89 -4.49 -19.34 -13.97
N VAL A 90 -3.48 -18.49 -13.76
CA VAL A 90 -3.27 -17.74 -12.53
C VAL A 90 -4.24 -16.56 -12.46
N THR A 91 -5.02 -16.51 -11.39
CA THR A 91 -5.93 -15.38 -11.11
C THR A 91 -5.19 -14.36 -10.25
N ARG A 92 -5.16 -13.11 -10.70
CA ARG A 92 -4.49 -11.98 -10.01
C ARG A 92 -5.53 -10.98 -9.54
N SER A 93 -5.22 -10.25 -8.48
CA SER A 93 -6.04 -9.15 -7.97
C SER A 93 -5.60 -7.79 -8.54
N GLY A 94 -6.41 -6.75 -8.37
CA GLY A 94 -6.01 -5.37 -8.64
C GLY A 94 -4.86 -4.90 -7.76
N LEU A 95 -4.75 -5.40 -6.53
CA LEU A 95 -3.61 -5.15 -5.66
C LEU A 95 -2.33 -5.79 -6.23
N ASP A 96 -2.42 -7.00 -6.80
CA ASP A 96 -1.28 -7.68 -7.44
C ASP A 96 -0.78 -6.92 -8.68
N PHE A 97 -1.67 -6.19 -9.35
CA PHE A 97 -1.29 -5.29 -10.45
C PHE A 97 -0.49 -4.09 -9.95
N VAL A 98 -0.93 -3.45 -8.87
CA VAL A 98 -0.23 -2.31 -8.26
C VAL A 98 1.12 -2.73 -7.68
N LEU A 99 1.19 -3.95 -7.12
CA LEU A 99 2.39 -4.52 -6.50
C LEU A 99 3.10 -5.51 -7.43
N SER A 100 2.99 -5.34 -8.75
CA SER A 100 3.51 -6.31 -9.73
C SER A 100 4.98 -6.61 -9.56
N ASP A 101 5.77 -5.60 -9.20
CA ASP A 101 7.22 -5.74 -9.00
C ASP A 101 7.53 -6.59 -7.78
N LEU A 102 6.75 -6.47 -6.69
CA LEU A 102 6.89 -7.31 -5.50
C LEU A 102 6.46 -8.76 -5.77
N VAL A 103 5.45 -8.95 -6.62
CA VAL A 103 5.01 -10.29 -7.05
C VAL A 103 6.07 -10.94 -7.95
N ALA A 104 6.78 -10.14 -8.75
CA ALA A 104 7.83 -10.61 -9.64
C ALA A 104 9.18 -10.82 -8.94
N SER A 105 9.45 -10.11 -7.84
CA SER A 105 10.73 -10.11 -7.13
C SER A 105 10.95 -11.31 -6.20
N ARG A 106 10.59 -12.51 -6.65
CA ARG A 106 10.72 -13.72 -5.83
C ARG A 106 12.19 -14.11 -5.65
N GLU A 107 12.60 -14.29 -4.40
CA GLU A 107 13.95 -14.74 -4.05
C GLU A 107 14.07 -16.27 -3.98
N VAL A 108 15.29 -16.78 -3.77
CA VAL A 108 15.54 -18.22 -3.62
C VAL A 108 15.10 -18.72 -2.24
N THR A 109 15.28 -17.89 -1.21
CA THR A 109 15.04 -18.21 0.20
C THR A 109 14.87 -16.91 0.99
N TYR A 110 14.51 -17.03 2.26
CA TYR A 110 14.30 -15.90 3.16
C TYR A 110 15.51 -14.97 3.31
N SER A 111 15.19 -13.69 3.50
CA SER A 111 16.13 -12.59 3.72
C SER A 111 15.72 -11.79 4.94
N ARG A 112 16.66 -11.00 5.49
CA ARG A 112 16.32 -10.00 6.51
C ARG A 112 15.63 -8.80 5.86
N PRO A 113 14.85 -8.02 6.63
CA PRO A 113 14.32 -6.74 6.18
C PRO A 113 15.42 -5.85 5.58
N LEU A 114 15.16 -5.31 4.39
CA LEU A 114 16.01 -4.35 3.67
C LEU A 114 17.42 -4.84 3.32
N ASP A 115 17.67 -6.14 3.43
CA ASP A 115 19.00 -6.73 3.18
C ASP A 115 19.26 -6.88 1.66
N TYR A 116 20.54 -7.00 1.31
CA TYR A 116 21.03 -7.31 -0.02
C TYR A 116 21.60 -8.73 -0.11
N LEU A 117 21.71 -9.42 1.03
CA LEU A 117 22.16 -10.82 1.13
C LEU A 117 21.04 -11.74 1.58
N SER A 118 21.12 -13.00 1.13
CA SER A 118 20.32 -14.08 1.69
C SER A 118 20.68 -14.29 3.17
N TYR A 119 19.67 -14.53 4.02
CA TYR A 119 19.92 -14.90 5.41
C TYR A 119 20.63 -16.25 5.49
N ARG A 120 20.22 -17.20 4.64
CA ARG A 120 20.80 -18.54 4.59
C ARG A 120 22.14 -18.50 3.87
N ARG A 121 23.16 -19.12 4.49
CA ARG A 121 24.46 -19.34 3.87
C ARG A 121 24.45 -20.60 3.02
N ASP A 122 24.88 -20.45 1.77
CA ASP A 122 25.03 -21.54 0.82
C ASP A 122 26.50 -21.70 0.42
N THR A 123 26.83 -22.88 -0.08
CA THR A 123 28.19 -23.18 -0.56
C THR A 123 28.31 -22.68 -1.99
N VAL A 124 29.08 -21.62 -2.18
CA VAL A 124 29.37 -21.04 -3.50
C VAL A 124 30.86 -21.25 -3.78
N THR A 125 31.18 -21.64 -5.01
CA THR A 125 32.58 -21.80 -5.42
C THR A 125 33.16 -20.42 -5.75
N ILE A 126 34.04 -19.92 -4.88
CA ILE A 126 34.75 -18.66 -5.09
C ILE A 126 36.21 -19.01 -5.34
N ASN A 127 36.75 -18.60 -6.49
CA ASN A 127 38.12 -18.91 -6.90
C ASN A 127 38.45 -20.42 -6.85
N GLY A 128 37.50 -21.27 -7.26
CA GLY A 128 37.67 -22.72 -7.27
C GLY A 128 37.57 -23.41 -5.90
N GLN A 129 37.39 -22.65 -4.81
CA GLN A 129 37.22 -23.20 -3.46
C GLN A 129 35.76 -23.09 -3.01
N PRO A 130 35.17 -24.16 -2.46
CA PRO A 130 33.84 -24.10 -1.88
C PRO A 130 33.88 -23.23 -0.61
N GLN A 131 33.22 -22.08 -0.65
CA GLN A 131 33.08 -21.20 0.50
C GLN A 131 31.61 -21.11 0.90
N ARG A 132 31.35 -21.21 2.21
CA ARG A 132 29.99 -21.08 2.74
C ARG A 132 29.70 -19.63 3.07
N VAL A 133 29.03 -18.93 2.18
CA VAL A 133 28.75 -17.48 2.25
C VAL A 133 27.26 -17.21 2.12
N SER A 134 26.81 -16.03 2.54
CA SER A 134 25.46 -15.56 2.22
C SER A 134 25.45 -15.07 0.77
N PRO A 135 24.77 -15.76 -0.16
CA PRO A 135 24.74 -15.32 -1.55
C PRO A 135 23.96 -14.01 -1.69
N ARG A 136 24.26 -13.30 -2.78
CA ARG A 136 23.56 -12.09 -3.18
C ARG A 136 22.09 -12.38 -3.50
N LEU A 137 21.18 -11.54 -3.03
CA LEU A 137 19.78 -11.57 -3.44
C LEU A 137 19.63 -11.21 -4.93
N LEU A 138 18.63 -11.79 -5.59
CA LEU A 138 18.36 -11.57 -7.01
C LEU A 138 17.74 -10.20 -7.26
N HIS A 139 16.90 -9.73 -6.35
CA HIS A 139 16.13 -8.49 -6.48
C HIS A 139 16.49 -7.50 -5.36
N GLY A 140 16.60 -7.97 -4.12
CA GLY A 140 16.92 -7.11 -2.97
C GLY A 140 18.26 -6.39 -3.14
N GLY A 141 18.24 -5.07 -3.35
CA GLY A 141 19.40 -4.22 -3.58
C GLY A 141 20.10 -4.45 -4.91
N ALA A 142 19.54 -5.21 -5.86
CA ALA A 142 20.23 -5.71 -7.06
C ALA A 142 20.89 -4.64 -7.96
N HIS A 143 20.47 -3.37 -7.83
CA HIS A 143 21.05 -2.24 -8.54
C HIS A 143 22.43 -1.80 -8.02
N LEU A 144 22.84 -2.24 -6.83
CA LEU A 144 24.11 -1.87 -6.21
C LEU A 144 25.27 -2.68 -6.80
N SER A 145 26.28 -1.98 -7.34
CA SER A 145 27.50 -2.58 -7.87
C SER A 145 28.51 -2.95 -6.78
N ASP A 146 28.56 -2.17 -5.70
CA ASP A 146 29.38 -2.43 -4.51
C ASP A 146 28.51 -2.26 -3.24
N PRO A 147 27.70 -3.29 -2.91
CA PRO A 147 26.74 -3.20 -1.82
C PRO A 147 27.37 -2.98 -0.44
N GLU A 148 28.59 -3.45 -0.21
CA GLU A 148 29.27 -3.32 1.09
C GLU A 148 29.47 -1.86 1.48
N HIS A 149 29.72 -0.98 0.50
CA HIS A 149 29.93 0.45 0.73
C HIS A 149 28.71 1.30 0.39
N GLN A 150 27.87 0.88 -0.56
CA GLN A 150 26.77 1.71 -1.07
C GLN A 150 25.46 1.54 -0.30
N TRP A 151 25.22 0.36 0.29
CA TRP A 151 23.89 -0.04 0.78
C TRP A 151 23.26 0.94 1.78
N SER A 152 24.01 1.35 2.81
CA SER A 152 23.49 2.26 3.84
C SER A 152 23.13 3.63 3.27
N SER A 153 23.94 4.17 2.37
CA SER A 153 23.71 5.47 1.74
C SER A 153 22.51 5.44 0.79
N ASP A 154 22.36 4.37 0.00
CA ASP A 154 21.23 4.17 -0.90
C ASP A 154 19.93 3.99 -0.09
N LEU A 155 19.96 3.20 0.98
CA LEU A 155 18.81 3.01 1.87
C LEU A 155 18.36 4.32 2.50
N LEU A 156 19.29 5.11 3.05
CA LEU A 156 18.98 6.40 3.67
C LEU A 156 18.48 7.43 2.67
N SER A 157 19.06 7.49 1.46
CA SER A 157 18.63 8.44 0.43
C SER A 157 17.22 8.13 -0.10
N ARG A 158 16.92 6.85 -0.37
CA ARG A 158 15.58 6.41 -0.78
C ARG A 158 14.56 6.57 0.34
N GLY A 159 14.92 6.17 1.56
CA GLY A 159 14.09 6.36 2.75
C GLY A 159 13.78 7.85 2.99
N GLY A 160 14.80 8.70 2.89
CA GLY A 160 14.67 10.16 3.00
C GLY A 160 13.79 10.76 1.90
N THR A 161 13.95 10.32 0.65
CA THR A 161 13.08 10.72 -0.47
C THR A 161 11.63 10.32 -0.20
N GLY A 162 11.40 9.09 0.24
CA GLY A 162 10.08 8.59 0.61
C GLY A 162 9.44 9.37 1.76
N LEU A 163 10.22 9.69 2.80
CA LEU A 163 9.80 10.53 3.91
C LEU A 163 9.37 11.92 3.44
N VAL A 164 10.17 12.59 2.60
CA VAL A 164 9.85 13.92 2.06
C VAL A 164 8.59 13.87 1.21
N LEU A 165 8.46 12.89 0.30
CA LEU A 165 7.25 12.73 -0.51
C LEU A 165 6.01 12.47 0.35
N GLY A 166 6.14 11.64 1.39
CA GLY A 166 5.08 11.40 2.36
C GLY A 166 4.66 12.66 3.12
N LEU A 167 5.62 13.48 3.57
CA LEU A 167 5.34 14.77 4.21
C LEU A 167 4.67 15.76 3.25
N VAL A 168 5.10 15.82 1.99
CA VAL A 168 4.46 16.67 0.96
C VAL A 168 3.02 16.25 0.74
N LEU A 169 2.74 14.93 0.64
CA LEU A 169 1.39 14.41 0.49
C LEU A 169 0.52 14.74 1.73
N ALA A 170 1.06 14.58 2.93
CA ALA A 170 0.36 14.93 4.16
C ALA A 170 0.06 16.43 4.24
N ALA A 171 1.00 17.29 3.85
CA ALA A 171 0.80 18.73 3.79
C ALA A 171 -0.29 19.10 2.77
N ALA A 172 -0.26 18.50 1.58
CA ALA A 172 -1.31 18.70 0.57
C ALA A 172 -2.70 18.28 1.08
N ALA A 173 -2.80 17.12 1.74
CA ALA A 173 -4.04 16.65 2.36
C ALA A 173 -4.53 17.60 3.48
N ALA A 174 -3.61 18.13 4.29
CA ALA A 174 -3.93 19.12 5.32
C ALA A 174 -4.46 20.43 4.73
N LEU A 175 -3.81 20.95 3.69
CA LEU A 175 -4.25 22.15 2.98
C LEU A 175 -5.63 21.95 2.35
N ALA A 176 -5.87 20.79 1.74
CA ALA A 176 -7.18 20.44 1.20
C ALA A 176 -8.25 20.38 2.30
N LEU A 177 -7.95 19.76 3.45
CA LEU A 177 -8.86 19.73 4.61
C LEU A 177 -9.18 21.14 5.11
N PHE A 178 -8.18 22.00 5.27
CA PHE A 178 -8.38 23.39 5.69
C PHE A 178 -9.25 24.16 4.69
N GLY A 179 -9.03 23.99 3.39
CA GLY A 179 -9.85 24.62 2.35
C GLY A 179 -11.32 24.15 2.39
N LEU A 180 -11.54 22.84 2.56
CA LEU A 180 -12.88 22.26 2.68
C LEU A 180 -13.60 22.75 3.95
N LEU A 181 -12.89 22.79 5.08
CA LEU A 181 -13.44 23.28 6.35
C LEU A 181 -13.73 24.79 6.30
N ALA A 182 -12.83 25.59 5.72
CA ALA A 182 -13.01 27.03 5.59
C ALA A 182 -14.25 27.34 4.73
N ARG A 183 -14.42 26.63 3.62
CA ARG A 183 -15.60 26.74 2.76
C ARG A 183 -16.88 26.30 3.48
N ALA A 184 -16.84 25.19 4.21
CA ALA A 184 -18.00 24.67 4.94
C ALA A 184 -18.41 25.57 6.13
N ARG A 185 -17.46 26.29 6.74
CA ARG A 185 -17.69 27.20 7.87
C ARG A 185 -17.90 28.65 7.46
N HIS A 186 -17.79 28.97 6.16
CA HIS A 186 -17.76 30.35 5.66
C HIS A 186 -16.73 31.23 6.41
N ALA A 187 -15.56 30.68 6.71
CA ALA A 187 -14.50 31.33 7.48
C ALA A 187 -13.23 31.51 6.65
N GLY A 188 -12.31 32.36 7.13
CA GLY A 188 -10.98 32.52 6.53
C GLY A 188 -10.17 31.22 6.62
N PHE A 189 -9.30 30.99 5.62
CA PHE A 189 -8.42 29.81 5.59
C PHE A 189 -7.47 29.79 6.80
N VAL A 190 -6.83 30.92 7.08
CA VAL A 190 -5.86 31.07 8.19
C VAL A 190 -6.56 30.86 9.53
N ASP A 191 -7.74 31.46 9.74
CA ASP A 191 -8.52 31.29 10.96
C ASP A 191 -8.95 29.84 11.16
N THR A 192 -9.34 29.16 10.07
CA THR A 192 -9.69 27.74 10.09
C THR A 192 -8.50 26.88 10.49
N ALA A 193 -7.35 27.06 9.85
CA ALA A 193 -6.12 26.33 10.18
C ALA A 193 -5.71 26.56 11.65
N ALA A 194 -5.76 27.81 12.11
CA ALA A 194 -5.44 28.17 13.49
C ALA A 194 -6.42 27.54 14.49
N SER A 195 -7.73 27.53 14.19
CA SER A 195 -8.75 26.88 15.03
C SER A 195 -8.55 25.37 15.14
N VAL A 196 -8.13 24.71 14.05
CA VAL A 196 -7.81 23.28 14.04
C VAL A 196 -6.58 23.01 14.90
N TRP A 197 -5.53 23.83 14.78
CA TRP A 197 -4.30 23.65 15.55
C TRP A 197 -4.50 23.90 17.05
N ARG A 198 -5.35 24.87 17.41
CA ARG A 198 -5.77 25.14 18.80
C ARG A 198 -6.84 24.17 19.31
N ASN A 199 -7.35 23.29 18.46
CA ASN A 199 -8.38 22.29 18.79
C ASN A 199 -9.69 22.91 19.32
N GLU A 200 -10.12 24.02 18.71
CA GLU A 200 -11.29 24.81 19.13
C GLU A 200 -12.63 24.28 18.57
N GLY A 201 -12.60 23.18 17.81
CA GLY A 201 -13.78 22.55 17.21
C GLY A 201 -14.22 21.28 17.92
N GLU A 202 -15.47 20.86 17.68
CA GLU A 202 -15.98 19.61 18.25
C GLU A 202 -15.24 18.36 17.75
N ILE A 203 -14.79 18.39 16.48
CA ILE A 203 -14.10 17.27 15.86
C ILE A 203 -12.59 17.47 16.05
N PRO A 204 -11.84 16.47 16.55
CA PRO A 204 -10.41 16.55 16.82
C PRO A 204 -9.57 16.44 15.54
N TRP A 205 -9.74 17.40 14.63
CA TRP A 205 -9.06 17.43 13.33
C TRP A 205 -7.54 17.39 13.45
N ARG A 206 -6.96 17.96 14.52
CA ARG A 206 -5.52 17.90 14.78
C ARG A 206 -5.03 16.46 14.95
N ALA A 207 -5.81 15.60 15.61
CA ALA A 207 -5.47 14.18 15.77
C ALA A 207 -5.51 13.46 14.42
N ALA A 208 -6.58 13.69 13.63
CA ALA A 208 -6.69 13.16 12.27
C ALA A 208 -5.51 13.58 11.37
N LEU A 209 -5.07 14.83 11.44
CA LEU A 209 -3.90 15.32 10.69
C LEU A 209 -2.61 14.60 11.10
N TRP A 210 -2.37 14.40 12.40
CA TRP A 210 -1.21 13.63 12.86
C TRP A 210 -1.27 12.18 12.40
N THR A 211 -2.44 11.54 12.43
CA THR A 211 -2.61 10.19 11.88
C THR A 211 -2.32 10.17 10.38
N LEU A 212 -2.78 11.15 9.61
CA LEU A 212 -2.47 11.26 8.18
C LEU A 212 -0.97 11.46 7.93
N VAL A 213 -0.28 12.28 8.73
CA VAL A 213 1.19 12.46 8.65
C VAL A 213 1.90 11.13 8.90
N VAL A 214 1.51 10.38 9.93
CA VAL A 214 2.12 9.09 10.24
C VAL A 214 1.88 8.09 9.11
N ILE A 215 0.64 7.96 8.62
CA ILE A 215 0.30 7.07 7.51
C ILE A 215 1.09 7.45 6.26
N ALA A 216 1.11 8.72 5.87
CA ALA A 216 1.74 9.17 4.65
C ALA A 216 3.28 9.05 4.68
N THR A 217 3.91 9.30 5.83
CA THR A 217 5.37 9.15 5.98
C THR A 217 5.78 7.69 5.97
N LEU A 218 5.08 6.81 6.70
CA LEU A 218 5.34 5.37 6.66
C LEU A 218 5.11 4.81 5.24
N ALA A 219 3.98 5.13 4.62
CA ALA A 219 3.69 4.70 3.25
C ALA A 219 4.72 5.24 2.25
N GLY A 220 5.11 6.51 2.36
CA GLY A 220 6.12 7.13 1.49
C GLY A 220 7.47 6.44 1.59
N ILE A 221 7.95 6.16 2.81
CA ILE A 221 9.18 5.39 3.03
C ILE A 221 9.06 3.99 2.42
N THR A 222 7.97 3.27 2.73
CA THR A 222 7.74 1.91 2.23
C THR A 222 7.71 1.87 0.70
N ILE A 223 6.94 2.75 0.04
CA ILE A 223 6.82 2.80 -1.42
C ILE A 223 8.16 3.13 -2.08
N SER A 224 8.94 4.04 -1.50
CA SER A 224 10.26 4.42 -2.03
C SER A 224 11.28 3.28 -1.93
N LEU A 225 11.18 2.47 -0.89
CA LEU A 225 12.11 1.36 -0.63
C LEU A 225 11.71 0.07 -1.35
N MET A 226 10.42 -0.24 -1.45
CA MET A 226 9.92 -1.54 -1.92
C MET A 226 10.29 -1.88 -3.37
N GLY A 227 10.58 -0.88 -4.20
CA GLY A 227 11.04 -1.10 -5.58
C GLY A 227 12.50 -1.56 -5.68
N ALA A 228 13.30 -1.35 -4.64
CA ALA A 228 14.72 -1.71 -4.62
C ALA A 228 15.05 -2.77 -3.57
N TYR A 229 14.23 -2.92 -2.53
CA TYR A 229 14.47 -3.81 -1.40
C TYR A 229 13.20 -4.48 -0.92
N HIS A 230 13.34 -5.65 -0.30
CA HIS A 230 12.26 -6.28 0.44
C HIS A 230 12.11 -5.62 1.81
N VAL A 231 11.13 -4.71 1.96
CA VAL A 231 10.97 -3.87 3.17
C VAL A 231 10.86 -4.69 4.45
N PHE A 232 10.15 -5.82 4.40
CA PHE A 232 10.02 -6.76 5.52
C PHE A 232 10.80 -8.08 5.30
N GLY A 233 11.65 -8.13 4.26
CA GLY A 233 12.36 -9.34 3.87
C GLY A 233 11.47 -10.31 3.07
N THR A 234 11.97 -11.53 2.92
CA THR A 234 11.28 -12.60 2.18
C THR A 234 11.07 -13.83 3.07
N ASP A 235 10.05 -14.64 2.75
CA ASP A 235 9.78 -15.90 3.44
C ASP A 235 10.69 -17.05 2.96
N THR A 236 10.54 -18.25 3.55
CA THR A 236 11.35 -19.42 3.19
C THR A 236 11.17 -19.89 1.75
N THR A 237 10.11 -19.46 1.09
CA THR A 237 9.81 -19.74 -0.31
C THR A 237 10.16 -18.58 -1.24
N GLY A 238 10.78 -17.52 -0.69
CA GLY A 238 11.26 -16.34 -1.39
C GLY A 238 10.20 -15.29 -1.71
N ASN A 239 8.98 -15.40 -1.18
CA ASN A 239 7.95 -14.40 -1.42
C ASN A 239 8.21 -13.15 -0.56
N ASP A 240 7.88 -11.98 -1.11
CA ASP A 240 7.97 -10.72 -0.37
C ASP A 240 6.95 -10.66 0.78
N VAL A 241 7.44 -10.40 2.00
CA VAL A 241 6.63 -10.40 3.23
C VAL A 241 5.75 -9.14 3.32
N LEU A 242 6.17 -8.00 2.77
CA LEU A 242 5.32 -6.80 2.70
C LEU A 242 4.11 -7.06 1.80
N TYR A 243 4.31 -7.68 0.63
CA TYR A 243 3.22 -8.10 -0.23
C TYR A 243 2.25 -9.04 0.50
N GLN A 244 2.76 -10.07 1.18
CA GLN A 244 1.91 -10.99 1.96
C GLN A 244 1.14 -10.28 3.08
N ALA A 245 1.79 -9.33 3.79
CA ALA A 245 1.16 -8.55 4.84
C ALA A 245 0.04 -7.64 4.32
N LEU A 246 0.18 -7.10 3.11
CA LEU A 246 -0.89 -6.30 2.47
C LEU A 246 -2.04 -7.20 1.99
N LYS A 247 -1.73 -8.39 1.46
CA LYS A 247 -2.74 -9.38 1.07
C LYS A 247 -3.56 -9.90 2.24
N SER A 248 -2.96 -10.04 3.42
CA SER A 248 -3.65 -10.55 4.62
C SER A 248 -4.63 -9.57 5.26
N ILE A 249 -4.71 -8.32 4.77
CA ILE A 249 -5.71 -7.34 5.23
C ILE A 249 -7.12 -7.74 4.79
N ARG A 250 -7.25 -8.45 3.67
CA ARG A 250 -8.51 -8.98 3.17
C ARG A 250 -8.78 -10.37 3.75
#